data_AF-A0A5S4H6I4-F1
#
_entry.id   AF-A0A5S4H6I4-F1
#
_cell.length_a   1.000
_cell.length_b   1.000
_cell.length_c   1.000
_cell.angle_alpha   90.00
_cell.angle_beta   90.00
_cell.angle_gamma   90.00
#
_symmetry.space_group_name_H-M   'P 1'
#
loop_
_entity.id
_entity.type
_entity.pdbx_description
1 polymer ?
#
loop_
_entity_poly.entity_id
_entity_poly.type
_entity_poly.pdbx_seq_one_letter_code
_entity_poly.pdbx_strand_id
1 'polypeptide(L)'
;MTPGDALVRAVRDAVADGEIDVAVPESVVVFGRGRGVFESPVALRLGVDPEVIARRVGGVVRDGFVRVVLAAGELVEQILGDPRYGVAARVPGGVWDEWPRTFENPGFSVRLAYARACWVERWGESAPFRGGALESELVWAMGDVPGRAEQAERERDARPLMLCLERVAEAYHEVHEHRPEGRAGLARAVKVVLGNGLNMIGETPRERI
;
A
#
# COMPACT_ATOMS: atom_id res chain seq x y z
N MET A 1 10.59 3.07 -2.78
CA MET A 1 10.41 2.64 -4.18
C MET A 1 9.36 1.54 -4.15
N THR A 2 8.22 1.75 -4.79
CA THR A 2 7.13 0.76 -4.78
C THR A 2 7.49 -0.45 -5.66
N PRO A 3 6.79 -1.60 -5.54
CA PRO A 3 6.94 -2.70 -6.49
C PRO A 3 6.75 -2.26 -7.96
N GLY A 4 5.84 -1.32 -8.22
CA GLY A 4 5.62 -0.75 -9.54
C GLY A 4 6.84 0.01 -10.06
N ASP A 5 7.40 0.90 -9.23
CA ASP A 5 8.61 1.65 -9.59
C ASP A 5 9.81 0.74 -9.85
N ALA A 6 9.96 -0.31 -9.02
CA ALA A 6 11.02 -1.29 -9.18
C ALA A 6 10.91 -2.05 -10.51
N LEU A 7 9.69 -2.42 -10.91
CA LEU A 7 9.42 -3.07 -12.19
C LEU A 7 9.64 -2.12 -13.39
N VAL A 8 9.19 -0.86 -13.31
CA VAL A 8 9.47 0.15 -14.35
C VAL A 8 10.98 0.36 -14.51
N ARG A 9 11.71 0.46 -13.39
CA ARG A 9 13.17 0.55 -13.41
C ARG A 9 13.80 -0.69 -14.04
N ALA A 10 13.35 -1.89 -13.68
CA ALA A 10 13.87 -3.12 -14.26
C ALA A 10 13.67 -3.20 -15.78
N VAL A 11 12.51 -2.75 -16.29
CA VAL A 11 12.28 -2.63 -17.74
C VAL A 11 13.22 -1.60 -18.36
N ARG A 12 13.38 -0.42 -17.75
CA ARG A 12 14.29 0.62 -18.22
C ARG A 12 15.73 0.13 -18.32
N ASP A 13 16.20 -0.55 -17.28
CA ASP A 13 17.56 -1.07 -17.23
C ASP A 13 17.76 -2.19 -18.26
N ALA A 14 16.76 -3.06 -18.47
CA ALA A 14 16.83 -4.09 -19.51
C ALA A 14 16.84 -3.53 -20.94
N VAL A 15 16.12 -2.43 -21.19
CA VAL A 15 16.18 -1.71 -22.48
C VAL A 15 17.55 -1.05 -22.67
N ALA A 16 18.08 -0.40 -21.63
CA ALA A 16 19.40 0.25 -21.69
C ALA A 16 20.52 -0.76 -21.96
N ASP A 17 20.40 -1.98 -21.43
CA ASP A 17 21.37 -3.06 -21.63
C ASP A 17 21.14 -3.85 -22.94
N GLY A 18 20.09 -3.51 -23.71
CA GLY A 18 19.78 -4.14 -24.99
C GLY A 18 19.22 -5.57 -24.90
N GLU A 19 18.79 -6.02 -23.72
CA GLU A 19 18.17 -7.33 -23.52
C GLU A 19 16.74 -7.40 -24.06
N ILE A 20 16.05 -6.25 -24.10
CA ILE A 20 14.71 -6.10 -24.66
C ILE A 20 14.62 -4.82 -25.51
N ASP A 21 13.83 -4.86 -26.57
CA ASP A 21 13.59 -3.73 -27.47
C ASP A 21 12.11 -3.33 -27.41
N VAL A 22 11.74 -2.60 -26.36
CA VAL A 22 10.38 -2.13 -26.11
C VAL A 22 10.39 -0.70 -25.56
N ALA A 23 9.28 0.02 -25.76
CA ALA A 23 9.09 1.30 -25.10
C ALA A 23 8.96 1.09 -23.58
N VAL A 24 9.73 1.85 -22.79
CA VAL A 24 9.64 1.80 -21.32
C VAL A 24 8.30 2.39 -20.87
N PRO A 25 7.46 1.64 -20.14
CA PRO A 25 6.18 2.15 -19.67
C PRO A 25 6.38 3.19 -18.56
N GLU A 26 5.50 4.20 -18.50
CA GLU A 26 5.50 5.19 -17.42
C GLU A 26 5.10 4.58 -16.07
N SER A 27 4.22 3.58 -16.10
CA SER A 27 3.75 2.83 -14.92
C SER A 27 3.42 1.39 -15.29
N VAL A 28 3.38 0.51 -14.30
CA VAL A 28 2.99 -0.89 -14.49
C VAL A 28 1.89 -1.26 -13.51
N VAL A 29 0.95 -2.10 -13.94
CA VAL A 29 -0.07 -2.62 -13.02
C VAL A 29 0.57 -3.63 -12.09
N VAL A 30 0.32 -3.47 -10.80
CA VAL A 30 0.71 -4.42 -9.77
C VAL A 30 -0.52 -4.92 -9.03
N PHE A 31 -0.62 -6.24 -8.88
CA PHE A 31 -1.65 -6.90 -8.09
C PHE A 31 -1.08 -7.33 -6.75
N GLY A 32 -1.64 -6.83 -5.65
CA GLY A 32 -1.41 -7.38 -4.32
C GLY A 32 -2.08 -8.76 -4.21
N ARG A 33 -1.31 -9.78 -3.84
CA ARG A 33 -1.79 -11.14 -3.54
C ARG A 33 -1.84 -11.42 -2.04
N GLY A 34 -1.68 -10.38 -1.22
CA GLY A 34 -1.54 -10.47 0.22
C GLY A 34 -0.15 -10.94 0.65
N ARG A 35 0.14 -10.77 1.94
CA ARG A 35 1.36 -11.27 2.58
C ARG A 35 2.68 -10.85 1.91
N GLY A 36 2.72 -9.62 1.45
CA GLY A 36 3.92 -9.04 0.80
C GLY A 36 4.18 -9.58 -0.60
N VAL A 37 3.24 -10.33 -1.18
CA VAL A 37 3.36 -10.89 -2.52
C VAL A 37 2.68 -9.95 -3.50
N PHE A 38 3.46 -9.51 -4.49
CA PHE A 38 3.02 -8.61 -5.56
C PHE A 38 3.25 -9.28 -6.91
N GLU A 39 2.29 -9.18 -7.81
CA GLU A 39 2.38 -9.76 -9.15
C GLU A 39 2.12 -8.71 -10.22
N SER A 40 2.91 -8.74 -11.29
CA SER A 40 2.70 -7.86 -12.44
C SER A 40 2.70 -8.63 -13.75
N PRO A 41 1.72 -8.39 -14.65
CA PRO A 41 1.73 -8.92 -16.01
C PRO A 41 2.59 -8.06 -16.95
N VAL A 42 3.52 -7.26 -16.43
CA VAL A 42 4.33 -6.31 -17.22
C VAL A 42 4.99 -6.99 -18.42
N ALA A 43 5.61 -8.15 -18.22
CA ALA A 43 6.27 -8.91 -19.28
C ALA A 43 5.29 -9.34 -20.38
N LEU A 44 4.12 -9.87 -19.98
CA LEU A 44 3.05 -10.29 -20.90
C LEU A 44 2.53 -9.10 -21.73
N ARG A 45 2.37 -7.93 -21.10
CA ARG A 45 1.90 -6.73 -21.81
C ARG A 45 2.91 -6.17 -22.80
N LEU A 46 4.19 -6.30 -22.47
CA LEU A 46 5.29 -5.85 -23.32
C LEU A 46 5.68 -6.90 -24.38
N GLY A 47 5.18 -8.13 -24.27
CA GLY A 47 5.55 -9.23 -25.17
C GLY A 47 7.01 -9.67 -25.02
N VAL A 48 7.57 -9.56 -23.80
CA VAL A 48 8.97 -9.90 -23.50
C VAL A 48 9.06 -11.10 -22.55
N ASP A 49 10.24 -11.70 -22.49
CA ASP A 49 10.52 -12.77 -21.53
C ASP A 49 10.41 -12.25 -20.07
N PRO A 50 9.50 -12.79 -19.24
CA PRO A 50 9.35 -12.38 -17.85
C PRO A 50 10.59 -12.61 -16.99
N GLU A 51 11.47 -13.56 -17.34
CA GLU A 51 12.68 -13.86 -16.57
C GLU A 51 13.68 -12.69 -16.58
N VAL A 52 13.73 -11.93 -17.68
CA VAL A 52 14.58 -10.74 -17.79
C VAL A 52 14.23 -9.71 -16.72
N ILE A 53 12.93 -9.46 -16.54
CA ILE A 53 12.42 -8.49 -15.56
C ILE A 53 12.52 -9.07 -14.15
N ALA A 54 12.10 -10.33 -13.95
CA ALA A 54 12.08 -10.99 -12.64
C ALA A 54 13.44 -10.99 -11.96
N ARG A 55 14.51 -11.37 -12.68
CA ARG A 55 15.88 -11.38 -12.16
C ARG A 55 16.34 -10.00 -11.66
N ARG A 56 15.96 -8.92 -12.36
CA ARG A 56 16.36 -7.55 -12.01
C ARG A 56 15.68 -7.01 -10.76
N VAL A 57 14.45 -7.44 -10.50
CA VAL A 57 13.71 -7.07 -9.28
C VAL A 57 13.92 -8.06 -8.13
N GLY A 58 14.78 -9.08 -8.30
CA GLY A 58 14.93 -10.16 -7.32
C GLY A 58 13.66 -11.00 -7.13
N GLY A 59 12.79 -11.02 -8.15
CA GLY A 59 11.52 -11.73 -8.17
C GLY A 59 11.61 -13.10 -8.83
N VAL A 60 10.46 -13.74 -8.99
CA VAL A 60 10.30 -15.03 -9.69
C VAL A 60 9.19 -14.94 -10.71
N VAL A 61 9.24 -15.76 -11.76
CA VAL A 61 8.14 -15.88 -12.72
C VAL A 61 7.12 -16.90 -12.22
N ARG A 62 5.84 -16.57 -12.31
CA ARG A 62 4.75 -17.50 -12.04
C ARG A 62 3.58 -17.26 -12.98
N ASP A 63 3.17 -18.28 -13.72
CA ASP A 63 2.04 -18.21 -14.65
C ASP A 63 2.17 -17.04 -15.66
N GLY A 64 3.40 -16.67 -16.03
CA GLY A 64 3.72 -15.53 -16.89
C GLY A 64 3.80 -14.16 -16.20
N PHE A 65 3.51 -14.08 -14.90
CA PHE A 65 3.62 -12.85 -14.11
C PHE A 65 4.99 -12.75 -13.45
N VAL A 66 5.50 -11.53 -13.32
CA VAL A 66 6.64 -11.23 -12.47
C VAL A 66 6.12 -11.08 -11.04
N ARG A 67 6.57 -11.97 -10.15
CA ARG A 67 6.21 -11.98 -8.74
C ARG A 67 7.36 -11.42 -7.89
N VAL A 68 7.06 -10.44 -7.06
CA VAL A 68 7.98 -9.82 -6.09
C VAL A 68 7.47 -10.12 -4.68
N VAL A 69 8.38 -10.47 -3.78
CA VAL A 69 8.06 -10.70 -2.36
C VAL A 69 8.83 -9.69 -1.53
N LEU A 70 8.11 -8.87 -0.77
CA LEU A 70 8.70 -7.90 0.16
C LEU A 70 8.61 -8.43 1.59
N ALA A 71 9.65 -8.18 2.39
CA ALA A 71 9.58 -8.37 3.83
C ALA A 71 8.73 -7.25 4.46
N ALA A 72 8.06 -7.53 5.58
CA ALA A 72 7.17 -6.55 6.22
C ALA A 72 7.96 -5.31 6.70
N GLY A 73 9.15 -5.50 7.26
CA GLY A 73 10.03 -4.39 7.65
C GLY A 73 10.42 -3.50 6.46
N GLU A 74 10.75 -4.10 5.32
CA GLU A 74 11.08 -3.37 4.09
C GLU A 74 9.90 -2.53 3.60
N LEU A 75 8.68 -3.08 3.65
CA LEU A 75 7.47 -2.34 3.26
C LEU A 75 7.20 -1.15 4.19
N VAL A 76 7.40 -1.31 5.51
CA VAL A 76 7.28 -0.21 6.47
C VAL A 76 8.31 0.89 6.17
N GLU A 77 9.57 0.52 5.92
CA GLU A 77 10.62 1.48 5.56
C GLU A 77 10.28 2.22 4.25
N GLN A 78 9.73 1.53 3.26
CA GLN A 78 9.26 2.15 2.02
C GLN A 78 8.14 3.17 2.27
N ILE A 79 7.14 2.82 3.08
CA ILE A 79 6.04 3.75 3.43
C ILE A 79 6.59 4.98 4.16
N LEU A 80 7.50 4.79 5.12
CA LEU A 80 8.10 5.88 5.89
C LEU A 80 9.01 6.77 5.05
N GLY A 81 9.65 6.22 4.02
CA GLY A 81 10.49 6.94 3.07
C GLY A 81 9.72 7.69 1.98
N ASP A 82 8.41 7.46 1.83
CA ASP A 82 7.58 8.09 0.80
C ASP A 82 6.32 8.75 1.41
N PRO A 83 6.34 10.08 1.64
CA PRO A 83 5.17 10.81 2.12
C PRO A 83 3.95 10.69 1.20
N ARG A 84 4.13 10.38 -0.09
CA ARG A 84 3.06 10.20 -1.07
C ARG A 84 2.80 8.73 -1.38
N TYR A 85 3.16 7.83 -0.47
CA TYR A 85 2.95 6.41 -0.64
C TYR A 85 1.49 6.10 -1.02
N GLY A 86 1.32 5.34 -2.11
CA GLY A 86 0.02 4.87 -2.60
C GLY A 86 -0.87 5.94 -3.22
N VAL A 87 -0.38 7.16 -3.47
CA VAL A 87 -1.17 8.24 -4.08
C VAL A 87 -1.32 8.01 -5.59
N ALA A 88 -2.57 7.81 -6.04
CA ALA A 88 -2.97 7.81 -7.44
C ALA A 88 -3.53 9.19 -7.85
N ALA A 89 -3.48 9.51 -9.15
CA ALA A 89 -3.68 10.89 -9.60
C ALA A 89 -5.15 11.32 -9.65
N ARG A 90 -6.06 10.43 -10.08
CA ARG A 90 -7.47 10.75 -10.34
C ARG A 90 -8.44 9.73 -9.75
N VAL A 91 -8.29 9.43 -8.46
CA VAL A 91 -9.32 8.68 -7.73
C VAL A 91 -10.56 9.56 -7.59
N PRO A 92 -11.76 9.08 -7.96
CA PRO A 92 -12.99 9.84 -7.72
C PRO A 92 -13.28 9.96 -6.23
N GLY A 93 -14.03 10.99 -5.86
CA GLY A 93 -14.48 11.14 -4.47
C GLY A 93 -15.33 9.96 -4.02
N GLY A 94 -15.16 9.56 -2.76
CA GLY A 94 -15.93 8.53 -2.08
C GLY A 94 -16.26 8.99 -0.67
N VAL A 95 -17.46 8.68 -0.18
CA VAL A 95 -17.90 9.12 1.15
C VAL A 95 -18.51 7.96 1.90
N TRP A 96 -18.10 7.79 3.15
CA TRP A 96 -18.84 7.00 4.12
C TRP A 96 -19.78 7.90 4.90
N ASP A 97 -20.88 7.32 5.37
CA ASP A 97 -21.75 8.00 6.32
C ASP A 97 -20.97 8.46 7.58
N GLU A 98 -21.33 9.63 8.10
CA GLU A 98 -20.73 10.16 9.34
C GLU A 98 -21.25 9.44 10.58
N TRP A 99 -22.50 8.95 10.53
CA TRP A 99 -23.20 8.34 11.65
C TRP A 99 -23.63 6.90 11.33
N PRO A 100 -23.68 6.00 12.33
CA PRO A 100 -23.31 6.21 13.73
C PRO A 100 -21.79 6.27 13.94
N ARG A 101 -21.33 6.86 15.04
CA ARG A 101 -19.91 6.89 15.44
C ARG A 101 -19.55 5.64 16.25
N THR A 102 -19.68 4.48 15.61
CA THR A 102 -19.39 3.16 16.19
C THR A 102 -18.48 2.37 15.27
N PHE A 103 -17.84 1.31 15.77
CA PHE A 103 -16.99 0.43 14.95
C PHE A 103 -17.76 -0.30 13.83
N GLU A 104 -19.10 -0.37 13.90
CA GLU A 104 -19.95 -0.89 12.83
C GLU A 104 -20.02 0.04 11.62
N ASN A 105 -19.72 1.34 11.79
CA ASN A 105 -19.58 2.28 10.69
C ASN A 105 -18.12 2.26 10.17
N PRO A 106 -17.89 1.81 8.92
CA PRO A 106 -16.55 1.72 8.36
C PRO A 106 -15.84 3.08 8.29
N GLY A 107 -16.58 4.14 7.93
CA GLY A 107 -16.04 5.50 7.87
C GLY A 107 -15.57 6.00 9.24
N PHE A 108 -16.34 5.75 10.30
CA PHE A 108 -15.90 6.06 11.65
C PHE A 108 -14.66 5.25 12.04
N SER A 109 -14.65 3.94 11.76
CA SER A 109 -13.51 3.07 12.07
C SER A 109 -12.21 3.54 11.40
N VAL A 110 -12.26 3.91 10.12
CA VAL A 110 -11.12 4.44 9.35
C VAL A 110 -10.63 5.77 9.92
N ARG A 111 -11.54 6.72 10.13
CA ARG A 111 -11.18 8.04 10.67
C ARG A 111 -10.58 7.90 12.07
N LEU A 112 -11.15 7.05 12.93
CA LEU A 112 -10.64 6.77 14.27
C LEU A 112 -9.25 6.13 14.23
N ALA A 113 -9.00 5.19 13.30
CA ALA A 113 -7.68 4.60 13.11
C ALA A 113 -6.62 5.66 12.77
N TYR A 114 -6.94 6.60 11.87
CA TYR A 114 -6.06 7.73 11.55
C TYR A 114 -5.79 8.61 12.78
N ALA A 115 -6.83 9.00 13.52
CA ALA A 115 -6.67 9.82 14.72
C ALA A 115 -5.84 9.13 15.80
N ARG A 116 -6.06 7.83 16.03
CA ARG A 116 -5.25 6.99 16.93
C ARG A 116 -3.79 6.94 16.48
N ALA A 117 -3.54 6.75 15.18
CA ALA A 117 -2.20 6.72 14.61
C ALA A 117 -1.45 8.05 14.83
N CYS A 118 -2.12 9.19 14.63
CA CYS A 118 -1.57 10.52 14.95
C CYS A 118 -1.22 10.68 16.44
N TRP A 119 -2.03 10.11 17.33
CA TRP A 119 -1.78 10.18 18.77
C TRP A 119 -0.60 9.30 19.20
N VAL A 120 -0.56 8.05 18.71
CA VAL A 120 0.52 7.09 18.99
C VAL A 120 1.85 7.53 18.39
N GLU A 121 1.86 8.12 17.19
CA GLU A 121 3.09 8.70 16.63
C GLU A 121 3.66 9.81 17.54
N ARG A 122 2.78 10.64 18.12
CA ARG A 122 3.19 11.83 18.89
C ARG A 122 3.68 11.49 20.29
N TRP A 123 3.05 10.51 20.94
CA TRP A 123 3.27 10.22 22.35
C TRP A 123 3.82 8.82 22.61
N GLY A 124 3.79 7.93 21.62
CA GLY A 124 4.29 6.57 21.74
C GLY A 124 5.81 6.53 21.65
N GLU A 125 6.38 5.53 22.31
CA GLU A 125 7.80 5.23 22.16
C GLU A 125 8.08 4.61 20.78
N SER A 126 9.25 4.91 20.23
CA SER A 126 9.74 4.23 19.03
C SER A 126 10.34 2.89 19.43
N ALA A 127 9.82 1.80 18.89
CA ALA A 127 10.49 0.51 18.94
C ALA A 127 10.59 -0.06 17.51
N PRO A 128 11.61 -0.90 17.25
CA PRO A 128 11.75 -1.55 15.96
C PRO A 128 10.55 -2.47 15.69
N PHE A 129 10.15 -2.52 14.42
CA PHE A 129 9.16 -3.48 13.93
C PHE A 129 9.63 -4.90 14.23
N ARG A 130 8.80 -5.69 14.94
CA ARG A 130 9.17 -7.05 15.39
C ARG A 130 8.58 -8.16 14.51
N GLY A 131 7.68 -7.84 13.59
CA GLY A 131 7.15 -8.82 12.65
C GLY A 131 6.18 -9.82 13.27
N GLY A 132 5.45 -9.43 14.31
CA GLY A 132 4.36 -10.27 14.85
C GLY A 132 3.28 -10.54 13.79
N ALA A 133 2.48 -11.59 13.97
CA ALA A 133 1.43 -11.96 13.00
C ALA A 133 0.47 -10.80 12.72
N LEU A 134 -0.07 -10.15 13.76
CA LEU A 134 -0.96 -8.99 13.63
C LEU A 134 -0.29 -7.80 12.94
N GLU A 135 0.96 -7.49 13.32
CA GLU A 135 1.73 -6.39 12.73
C GLU A 135 1.97 -6.65 11.24
N SER A 136 2.25 -7.91 10.88
CA SER A 136 2.45 -8.32 9.50
C SER A 136 1.16 -8.17 8.69
N GLU A 137 0.01 -8.61 9.20
CA GLU A 137 -1.28 -8.46 8.51
C GLU A 137 -1.63 -6.97 8.27
N LEU A 138 -1.38 -6.09 9.24
CA LEU A 138 -1.50 -4.65 9.04
C LEU A 138 -0.58 -4.14 7.93
N VAL A 139 0.69 -4.54 7.95
CA VAL A 139 1.67 -4.14 6.93
C VAL A 139 1.24 -4.61 5.54
N TRP A 140 0.67 -5.81 5.43
CA TRP A 140 0.13 -6.31 4.17
C TRP A 140 -1.10 -5.57 3.70
N ALA A 141 -2.02 -5.21 4.61
CA ALA A 141 -3.16 -4.37 4.27
C ALA A 141 -2.71 -3.00 3.74
N MET A 142 -1.68 -2.39 4.34
CA MET A 142 -1.09 -1.15 3.84
C MET A 142 -0.44 -1.34 2.46
N GLY A 143 0.23 -2.48 2.24
CA GLY A 143 0.85 -2.84 0.97
C GLY A 143 -0.12 -2.97 -0.21
N ASP A 144 -1.37 -3.32 0.05
CA ASP A 144 -2.41 -3.41 -1.00
C ASP A 144 -2.86 -2.02 -1.50
N VAL A 145 -2.68 -0.95 -0.71
CA VAL A 145 -3.26 0.38 -0.98
C VAL A 145 -2.86 0.97 -2.33
N PRO A 146 -1.58 0.98 -2.76
CA PRO A 146 -1.21 1.51 -4.07
C PRO A 146 -1.97 0.83 -5.23
N GLY A 147 -2.04 -0.50 -5.23
CA GLY A 147 -2.75 -1.24 -6.26
C GLY A 147 -4.26 -0.99 -6.26
N ARG A 148 -4.85 -0.74 -5.07
CA ARG A 148 -6.27 -0.39 -4.94
C ARG A 148 -6.58 1.05 -5.35
N ALA A 149 -5.65 1.98 -5.12
CA ALA A 149 -5.75 3.34 -5.61
C ALA A 149 -5.68 3.40 -7.15
N GLU A 150 -4.72 2.69 -7.75
CA GLU A 150 -4.63 2.54 -9.22
C GLU A 150 -5.87 1.87 -9.80
N GLN A 151 -6.40 0.85 -9.12
CA GLN A 151 -7.64 0.20 -9.51
C GLN A 151 -8.80 1.20 -9.50
N ALA A 152 -8.94 1.96 -8.42
CA ALA A 152 -10.02 2.93 -8.25
C ALA A 152 -9.97 4.05 -9.31
N GLU A 153 -8.77 4.54 -9.64
CA GLU A 153 -8.56 5.50 -10.73
C GLU A 153 -8.97 4.91 -12.09
N ARG A 154 -8.47 3.72 -12.42
CA ARG A 154 -8.76 3.05 -13.71
C ARG A 154 -10.24 2.74 -13.89
N GLU A 155 -10.89 2.27 -12.84
CA GLU A 155 -12.31 1.86 -12.85
C GLU A 155 -13.25 3.05 -12.64
N ARG A 156 -12.70 4.24 -12.30
CA ARG A 156 -13.45 5.43 -11.89
C ARG A 156 -14.47 5.12 -10.80
N ASP A 157 -14.03 4.36 -9.81
CA ASP A 157 -14.82 3.90 -8.67
C ASP A 157 -13.96 3.93 -7.41
N ALA A 158 -14.36 4.68 -6.39
CA ALA A 158 -13.61 4.80 -5.14
C ALA A 158 -13.70 3.53 -4.26
N ARG A 159 -14.70 2.67 -4.49
CA ARG A 159 -15.01 1.53 -3.60
C ARG A 159 -13.83 0.57 -3.36
N PRO A 160 -13.01 0.18 -4.35
CA PRO A 160 -11.86 -0.70 -4.11
C PRO A 160 -10.84 -0.09 -3.13
N LEU A 161 -10.61 1.22 -3.21
CA LEU A 161 -9.74 1.93 -2.27
C LEU A 161 -10.41 2.02 -0.89
N MET A 162 -11.68 2.42 -0.82
CA MET A 162 -12.43 2.53 0.44
C MET A 162 -12.39 1.21 1.24
N LEU A 163 -12.73 0.09 0.61
CA LEU A 163 -12.66 -1.25 1.23
C LEU A 163 -11.23 -1.62 1.69
N CYS A 164 -10.22 -1.14 0.99
CA CYS A 164 -8.83 -1.35 1.40
C CYS A 164 -8.47 -0.54 2.66
N LEU A 165 -8.94 0.71 2.74
CA LEU A 165 -8.73 1.57 3.91
C LEU A 165 -9.45 1.01 5.14
N GLU A 166 -10.65 0.45 4.95
CA GLU A 166 -11.38 -0.28 5.99
C GLU A 166 -10.56 -1.46 6.55
N ARG A 167 -9.97 -2.28 5.67
CA ARG A 167 -9.07 -3.38 6.08
C ARG A 167 -7.82 -2.91 6.82
N VAL A 168 -7.22 -1.78 6.40
CA VAL A 168 -6.08 -1.18 7.11
C VAL A 168 -6.50 -0.74 8.50
N ALA A 169 -7.66 -0.08 8.63
CA ALA A 169 -8.18 0.39 9.90
C ALA A 169 -8.49 -0.76 10.85
N GLU A 170 -9.19 -1.79 10.39
CA GLU A 170 -9.48 -3.01 11.15
C GLU A 170 -8.20 -3.67 11.67
N ALA A 171 -7.22 -3.91 10.80
CA ALA A 171 -5.95 -4.50 11.19
C ALA A 171 -5.17 -3.60 12.17
N TYR A 172 -5.26 -2.28 12.04
CA TYR A 172 -4.62 -1.36 12.96
C TYR A 172 -5.29 -1.34 14.34
N HIS A 173 -6.62 -1.43 14.41
CA HIS A 173 -7.33 -1.54 15.68
C HIS A 173 -6.95 -2.83 16.40
N GLU A 174 -6.92 -3.96 15.71
CA GLU A 174 -6.47 -5.25 16.28
C GLU A 174 -5.04 -5.15 16.85
N VAL A 175 -4.12 -4.54 16.09
CA VAL A 175 -2.75 -4.27 16.53
C VAL A 175 -2.74 -3.38 17.78
N HIS A 176 -3.54 -2.31 17.80
CA HIS A 176 -3.60 -1.33 18.88
C HIS A 176 -4.16 -1.93 20.19
N GLU A 177 -5.24 -2.70 20.13
CA GLU A 177 -5.88 -3.29 21.31
C GLU A 177 -5.00 -4.35 21.98
N HIS A 178 -4.21 -5.11 21.22
CA HIS A 178 -3.38 -6.19 21.78
C HIS A 178 -2.03 -5.72 22.31
N ARG A 179 -1.50 -4.60 21.81
CA ARG A 179 -0.14 -4.13 22.09
C ARG A 179 0.00 -2.62 21.79
N PRO A 180 -0.29 -1.74 22.76
CA PRO A 180 -0.27 -0.30 22.55
C PRO A 180 1.14 0.35 22.54
N GLU A 181 2.15 -0.32 23.11
CA GLU A 181 3.48 0.27 23.38
C GLU A 181 4.49 0.07 22.24
N GLY A 182 5.41 1.04 22.06
CA GLY A 182 6.61 0.90 21.22
C GLY A 182 6.37 0.96 19.70
N ARG A 183 5.29 1.59 19.23
CA ARG A 183 4.85 1.49 17.83
C ARG A 183 4.75 2.81 17.08
N ALA A 184 5.46 3.84 17.53
CA ALA A 184 5.43 5.15 16.85
C ALA A 184 5.77 5.04 15.35
N GLY A 185 6.73 4.18 14.97
CA GLY A 185 7.06 3.94 13.56
C GLY A 185 5.93 3.30 12.75
N LEU A 186 5.28 2.28 13.28
CA LEU A 186 4.15 1.60 12.62
C LEU A 186 2.92 2.52 12.56
N ALA A 187 2.63 3.26 13.63
CA ALA A 187 1.58 4.27 13.67
C ALA A 187 1.85 5.39 12.64
N ARG A 188 3.10 5.83 12.49
CA ARG A 188 3.47 6.79 11.44
C ARG A 188 3.23 6.24 10.04
N ALA A 189 3.53 4.97 9.78
CA ALA A 189 3.23 4.34 8.50
C ALA A 189 1.71 4.30 8.23
N VAL A 190 0.91 3.91 9.23
CA VAL A 190 -0.57 3.93 9.14
C VAL A 190 -1.11 5.33 8.88
N LYS A 191 -0.57 6.35 9.57
CA LYS A 191 -0.93 7.75 9.36
C LYS A 191 -0.69 8.18 7.92
N VAL A 192 0.46 7.84 7.34
CA VAL A 192 0.76 8.15 5.92
C VAL A 192 -0.26 7.48 5.01
N VAL A 193 -0.48 6.18 5.18
CA VAL A 193 -1.37 5.38 4.31
C VAL A 193 -2.83 5.85 4.41
N LEU A 194 -3.37 5.94 5.62
CA LEU A 194 -4.77 6.36 5.82
C LEU A 194 -4.95 7.85 5.48
N GLY A 195 -3.98 8.70 5.79
CA GLY A 195 -4.02 10.11 5.43
C GLY A 195 -4.07 10.33 3.92
N ASN A 196 -3.21 9.63 3.17
CA ASN A 196 -3.23 9.68 1.70
C ASN A 196 -4.54 9.10 1.14
N GLY A 197 -4.98 7.96 1.68
CA GLY A 197 -6.24 7.32 1.32
C GLY A 197 -7.46 8.22 1.46
N LEU A 198 -7.63 8.83 2.64
CA LEU A 198 -8.70 9.77 2.95
C LEU A 198 -8.67 11.00 2.02
N ASN A 199 -7.50 11.60 1.81
CA ASN A 199 -7.38 12.72 0.89
C ASN A 199 -7.75 12.35 -0.56
N MET A 200 -7.35 11.16 -1.02
CA MET A 200 -7.67 10.68 -2.39
C MET A 200 -9.17 10.55 -2.64
N ILE A 201 -9.94 10.14 -1.63
CA ILE A 201 -11.40 10.02 -1.75
C ILE A 201 -12.12 11.34 -1.43
N GLY A 202 -11.39 12.42 -1.19
CA GLY A 202 -11.96 13.76 -0.95
C GLY A 202 -12.32 14.05 0.52
N GLU A 203 -11.89 13.20 1.46
CA GLU A 203 -12.02 13.49 2.89
C GLU A 203 -10.80 14.24 3.43
N THR A 204 -11.02 15.14 4.39
CA THR A 204 -9.92 15.79 5.12
C THR A 204 -9.62 14.99 6.39
N PRO A 205 -8.44 14.36 6.51
CA PRO A 205 -8.07 13.60 7.71
C PRO A 205 -8.05 14.49 8.96
N ARG A 206 -8.68 14.05 10.04
CA ARG A 206 -8.72 14.78 11.31
C ARG A 206 -7.95 14.03 12.39
N GLU A 207 -7.05 14.72 13.08
CA GLU A 207 -6.27 14.14 14.18
C GLU A 207 -7.09 13.95 15.47
N ARG A 208 -8.35 14.42 15.50
CA ARG A 208 -9.28 14.36 16.64
C ARG A 208 -10.71 14.17 16.12
N ILE A 209 -11.48 13.27 16.76
CA ILE A 209 -12.84 12.86 16.34
C ILE A 209 -13.77 12.83 17.55
#